data_AF-A0AAU5KQ75-F1
#
_entry.id   AF-A0AAU5KQ75-F1
#
_cell.length_a   1.000
_cell.length_b   1.000
_cell.length_c   1.000
_cell.angle_alpha   90.00
_cell.angle_beta   90.00
_cell.angle_gamma   90.00
#
_symmetry.space_group_name_H-M   'P 1'
#
loop_
_entity.id
_entity.type
_entity.pdbx_description
1 polymer ?
#
loop_
_entity_poly.entity_id
_entity_poly.type
_entity_poly.pdbx_seq_one_letter_code
_entity_poly.pdbx_strand_id
1 'polypeptide(L)' 'MSTTKPDPAELDFSGVTWEKSPFSGGNDNCVEFGVAGEFIAVRDSKRPEQTPLVYTRNEIKAMILGAKAGVFDHLV' A
#
# COMPACT_ATOMS: atom_id res chain seq x y z
N MET A 1 10.85 21.42 -2.75
CA MET A 1 9.85 20.34 -2.59
C MET A 1 10.36 19.45 -1.47
N SER A 2 9.64 19.39 -0.35
CA SER A 2 10.11 18.68 0.84
C SER A 2 10.35 17.21 0.51
N THR A 3 11.56 16.72 0.75
CA THR A 3 12.00 15.35 0.48
C THR A 3 11.59 14.37 1.57
N THR A 4 10.86 14.85 2.58
CA THR A 4 10.49 14.07 3.75
C THR A 4 9.07 13.56 3.60
N LYS A 5 8.96 12.23 3.63
CA LYS A 5 7.68 11.52 3.71
C LYS A 5 6.99 11.88 5.03
N PRO A 6 5.67 12.15 5.04
CA PRO A 6 4.97 12.44 6.28
C PRO A 6 5.04 11.23 7.21
N ASP A 7 4.97 11.48 8.52
CA ASP A 7 4.64 10.42 9.46
C ASP A 7 3.23 9.92 9.11
N PRO A 8 3.03 8.62 8.85
CA PRO A 8 1.71 8.08 8.60
C PRO A 8 0.66 8.44 9.66
N ALA A 9 1.06 8.65 10.92
CA ALA A 9 0.14 9.05 11.99
C ALA A 9 -0.43 10.48 11.82
N GLU A 10 0.16 11.29 10.95
CA GLU A 10 -0.31 12.66 10.65
C GLU A 10 -1.30 12.72 9.48
N LEU A 11 -1.56 11.61 8.79
CA LEU A 11 -2.48 11.56 7.65
C LEU A 11 -3.89 11.09 8.06
N ASP A 12 -4.90 11.63 7.38
CA ASP A 12 -6.29 11.15 7.48
C ASP A 12 -6.54 10.05 6.44
N PHE A 13 -6.87 8.85 6.93
CA PHE A 13 -7.22 7.69 6.10
C PHE A 13 -8.72 7.40 6.01
N SER A 14 -9.57 8.19 6.68
CA SER A 14 -11.01 7.93 6.78
C SER A 14 -11.72 7.98 5.41
N GLY A 15 -11.21 8.79 4.49
CA GLY A 15 -11.71 8.90 3.10
C GLY A 15 -11.06 7.95 2.10
N VAL A 16 -10.15 7.07 2.53
CA VAL A 16 -9.41 6.19 1.62
C VAL A 16 -10.29 5.03 1.16
N THR A 17 -10.41 4.89 -0.16
CA THR A 17 -10.98 3.67 -0.76
C THR A 17 -9.89 2.61 -0.85
N TRP A 18 -10.12 1.46 -0.22
CA TRP A 18 -9.15 0.38 -0.13
C TRP A 18 -9.41 -0.69 -1.19
N GLU A 19 -8.37 -1.07 -1.90
CA GLU A 19 -8.40 -2.05 -2.98
C GLU A 19 -7.45 -3.21 -2.68
N LYS A 20 -7.92 -4.44 -2.92
CA LYS A 20 -7.14 -5.68 -2.80
C LYS A 20 -6.98 -6.35 -4.16
N SER A 21 -5.98 -7.23 -4.27
CA SER A 21 -5.79 -8.06 -5.46
C SER A 21 -7.01 -8.98 -5.71
N PRO A 22 -7.46 -9.16 -6.96
CA PRO A 22 -8.49 -10.15 -7.28
C PRO A 22 -8.00 -11.59 -7.10
N PHE A 23 -6.68 -11.80 -7.01
CA PHE A 23 -6.08 -13.10 -6.70
C PHE A 23 -6.07 -13.40 -5.19
N SER A 24 -6.49 -12.45 -4.35
CA SER A 24 -6.68 -12.72 -2.93
C SER A 24 -7.87 -13.66 -2.74
N GLY A 25 -7.61 -14.86 -2.20
CA GLY A 25 -8.65 -15.86 -1.92
C GLY A 25 -9.36 -15.62 -0.59
N GLY A 26 -10.69 -15.65 -0.59
CA GLY A 26 -11.50 -15.57 0.63
C GLY A 26 -11.38 -14.23 1.41
N ASN A 27 -11.60 -14.30 2.72
CA ASN A 27 -11.44 -13.19 3.68
C ASN A 27 -10.00 -13.09 4.24
N ASP A 28 -9.01 -13.70 3.60
CA ASP A 28 -7.68 -13.88 4.20
C ASP A 28 -6.55 -13.37 3.29
N ASN A 29 -5.43 -12.99 3.90
CA ASN A 29 -4.14 -12.64 3.24
C ASN A 29 -4.16 -11.44 2.27
N CYS A 30 -5.02 -10.44 2.48
CA CYS A 30 -5.09 -9.29 1.58
C CYS A 30 -4.17 -8.15 2.03
N VAL A 31 -3.14 -7.86 1.24
CA VAL A 31 -2.52 -6.53 1.26
C VAL A 31 -3.46 -5.59 0.51
N GLU A 32 -3.85 -4.49 1.16
CA GLU A 32 -4.72 -3.48 0.58
C GLU A 32 -3.94 -2.20 0.26
N PHE A 33 -4.31 -1.55 -0.83
CA PHE A 33 -3.74 -0.30 -1.30
C PHE A 33 -4.83 0.76 -1.38
N GLY A 34 -4.48 2.02 -1.10
CA GLY A 34 -5.42 3.14 -1.22
C GLY A 34 -4.73 4.46 -1.45
N VAL A 35 -5.41 5.42 -2.07
CA VAL A 35 -4.89 6.78 -2.30
C VAL A 35 -5.15 7.65 -1.09
N ALA A 36 -4.09 8.21 -0.49
CA ALA A 36 -4.14 9.14 0.63
C ALA A 36 -3.47 10.46 0.22
N GLY A 37 -4.25 11.36 -0.39
CA GLY A 37 -3.74 12.60 -0.98
C GLY A 37 -2.71 12.32 -2.08
N GLU A 38 -1.49 12.84 -1.91
CA GLU A 38 -0.37 12.66 -2.84
C GLU A 38 0.35 11.30 -2.69
N PHE A 39 -0.02 10.52 -1.67
CA PHE A 39 0.63 9.26 -1.31
C PHE A 39 -0.28 8.05 -1.56
N ILE A 40 0.34 6.88 -1.48
CA ILE A 40 -0.33 5.58 -1.48
C ILE A 40 -0.16 4.97 -0.10
N ALA A 41 -1.27 4.60 0.52
CA ALA A 41 -1.31 3.87 1.77
C ALA A 41 -1.39 2.36 1.48
N VAL A 42 -0.71 1.56 2.30
CA VAL A 42 -0.67 0.10 2.24
C VAL A 42 -0.97 -0.45 3.63
N ARG A 43 -1.91 -1.38 3.75
CA ARG A 43 -2.26 -2.01 5.03
C ARG A 43 -2.54 -3.50 4.92
N ASP A 44 -2.52 -4.17 6.07
CA ASP A 44 -2.98 -5.55 6.24
C ASP A 44 -4.49 -5.55 6.49
N SER A 45 -5.27 -6.21 5.64
CA SER A 45 -6.73 -6.28 5.79
C SER A 45 -7.18 -6.93 7.11
N LYS A 46 -6.32 -7.74 7.76
CA LYS A 46 -6.61 -8.38 9.05
C LYS A 46 -6.37 -7.45 10.25
N ARG A 47 -5.75 -6.29 10.01
CA ARG A 47 -5.38 -5.31 11.04
C ARG A 47 -5.72 -3.88 10.59
N PRO A 48 -6.98 -3.61 10.19
CA PRO A 48 -7.39 -2.32 9.63
C PRO A 48 -7.26 -1.15 10.62
N GLU A 49 -7.16 -1.43 11.91
CA GLU A 49 -6.93 -0.47 12.99
C GLU A 49 -5.48 0.02 13.10
N GLN A 50 -4.53 -0.71 12.52
CA GLN A 50 -3.13 -0.30 12.53
C GLN A 50 -2.91 0.84 11.54
N THR A 51 -2.03 1.79 11.93
CA THR A 51 -1.62 2.89 11.05
C THR A 51 -1.04 2.31 9.75
N PRO A 52 -1.59 2.64 8.58
CA PRO A 52 -1.08 2.16 7.30
C PRO A 52 0.35 2.61 7.05
N LEU A 53 1.09 1.81 6.28
CA LEU A 53 2.36 2.27 5.71
C LEU A 53 2.06 3.21 4.55
N VAL A 54 2.76 4.32 4.47
CA VAL A 54 2.60 5.31 3.39
C VAL A 54 3.74 5.13 2.41
N TYR A 55 3.53 5.43 1.13
CA TYR A 55 4.53 5.42 0.06
C TYR A 55 4.26 6.54 -0.95
N THR A 56 5.30 7.06 -1.57
CA THR A 56 5.15 7.96 -2.72
C THR A 56 4.65 7.16 -3.92
N ARG A 57 4.01 7.85 -4.88
CA ARG A 57 3.61 7.23 -6.15
C ARG A 57 4.78 6.61 -6.91
N ASN A 58 5.98 7.21 -6.81
CA ASN A 58 7.18 6.69 -7.45
C ASN A 58 7.70 5.40 -6.80
N GLU A 59 7.66 5.29 -5.46
CA GLU A 59 7.99 4.06 -4.74
C GLU A 59 7.05 2.91 -5.14
N ILE A 60 5.74 3.16 -5.18
CA ILE A 60 4.76 2.16 -5.61
C ILE A 60 4.92 1.79 -7.08
N LYS A 61 5.18 2.76 -7.96
CA LYS A 61 5.47 2.49 -9.38
C LYS A 61 6.70 1.58 -9.53
N ALA A 62 7.78 1.86 -8.81
CA ALA A 62 8.99 1.03 -8.84
C ALA A 62 8.70 -0.39 -8.33
N MET A 63 7.95 -0.52 -7.22
CA MET A 63 7.53 -1.82 -6.67
C MET A 63 6.70 -2.62 -7.69
N ILE A 64 5.70 -2.01 -8.32
CA ILE A 64 4.86 -2.66 -9.34
C ILE A 64 5.70 -3.12 -10.54
N LEU A 65 6.65 -2.31 -11.00
CA LEU A 65 7.55 -2.69 -12.10
C LEU A 65 8.43 -3.89 -11.71
N GLY A 66 8.98 -3.91 -10.50
CA GLY A 66 9.76 -5.04 -9.98
C GLY A 66 8.92 -6.33 -9.86
N ALA A 67 7.71 -6.23 -9.31
CA ALA A 67 6.78 -7.35 -9.21
C ALA A 67 6.39 -7.90 -10.60
N LYS A 68 6.06 -7.03 -11.56
CA LYS A 68 5.75 -7.45 -12.93
C LYS A 68 6.93 -8.08 -13.67
N ALA A 69 8.16 -7.71 -13.30
CA ALA A 69 9.37 -8.29 -13.85
C ALA A 69 9.78 -9.61 -13.16
N GLY A 70 9.00 -10.09 -12.19
CA GLY A 70 9.29 -11.33 -11.44
C GLY A 70 10.46 -11.20 -10.47
N VAL A 71 10.90 -9.98 -10.15
CA VAL A 71 12.07 -9.75 -9.28
C VAL A 71 11.87 -10.36 -7.89
N PHE A 72 10.62 -10.44 -7.43
CA PHE A 72 10.25 -10.91 -6.10
C PHE A 72 9.71 -12.35 -6.07
N ASP A 73 9.69 -13.07 -7.21
CA ASP A 73 9.09 -14.40 -7.30
C ASP A 73 9.81 -15.43 -6.40
N HIS A 74 11.08 -15.19 -6.08
CA HIS A 74 11.86 -16.01 -5.14
C HIS A 74 11.37 -15.95 -3.68
N LEU A 75 10.43 -15.06 -3.35
CA LEU A 75 9.84 -14.92 -2.02
C LEU A 75 8.58 -15.78 -1.81
N VAL A 76 8.04 -16.40 -2.87
CA VAL A 76 6.76 -17.12 -2.86
C VAL A 76 6.88 -18.56 -3.34
#